data_AF-W7DCL3-F1
#
_entry.id   AF-W7DCL3-F1
#
_cell.length_a   1.000
_cell.length_b   1.000
_cell.length_c   1.000
_cell.angle_alpha   90.00
_cell.angle_beta   90.00
_cell.angle_gamma   90.00
#
_symmetry.space_group_name_H-M   'P 1'
#
loop_
_entity.id
_entity.type
_entity.pdbx_description
1 polymer ?
#
loop_
_entity_poly.entity_id
_entity_poly.type
_entity_poly.pdbx_seq_one_letter_code
_entity_poly.pdbx_strand_id
1 'polypeptide(L)'
;MAKISVNRDTMMNHAADLSSSVQGMAYHPMKNGNMSYTQSNSISQYRQCLLELLDGVEIFESVVQEDAKRMKQIGEAYSQKDREVGQKLQLEVR
;
A
#
# COMPACT_ATOMS: atom_id res chain seq x y z
N MET A 1 -17.97 14.88 -56.33
CA MET A 1 -18.55 15.71 -55.25
C MET A 1 -19.67 14.92 -54.59
N ALA A 2 -19.52 14.55 -53.32
CA ALA A 2 -20.59 13.86 -52.60
C ALA A 2 -21.68 14.88 -52.25
N LYS A 3 -22.92 14.66 -52.69
CA LYS A 3 -24.06 15.48 -52.32
C LYS A 3 -24.44 15.15 -50.88
N ILE A 4 -24.17 16.06 -49.95
CA ILE A 4 -24.60 15.92 -48.57
C ILE A 4 -26.11 16.18 -48.52
N SER A 5 -26.88 15.16 -48.14
CA SER A 5 -28.33 15.26 -47.93
C SER A 5 -28.59 15.12 -46.43
N VAL A 6 -29.00 16.21 -45.78
CA VAL A 6 -29.35 16.22 -44.35
C VAL A 6 -30.86 16.28 -44.21
N ASN A 7 -31.45 15.29 -43.54
CA ASN A 7 -32.85 15.32 -43.16
C ASN A 7 -32.98 15.97 -41.77
N ARG A 8 -33.71 17.08 -41.71
CA ARG A 8 -33.93 17.85 -40.48
C ARG A 8 -34.55 17.02 -39.38
N ASP A 9 -35.58 16.24 -39.69
CA ASP A 9 -36.34 15.48 -38.70
C ASP A 9 -35.48 14.36 -38.12
N THR A 10 -34.66 13.70 -38.96
CA THR A 10 -33.67 12.72 -38.50
C THR A 10 -32.63 13.35 -37.57
N MET A 11 -32.13 14.54 -37.91
CA MET A 11 -31.16 15.25 -37.07
C MET A 11 -31.76 15.67 -35.72
N MET A 12 -33.01 16.11 -35.72
CA MET A 12 -33.73 16.51 -34.50
C MET A 12 -34.03 15.30 -33.60
N ASN A 13 -34.38 14.15 -34.18
CA ASN A 13 -34.57 12.92 -33.42
C ASN A 13 -33.25 12.47 -32.76
N HIS A 14 -32.14 12.48 -33.48
CA HIS A 14 -30.83 12.17 -32.89
C HIS A 14 -30.42 13.15 -31.78
N ALA A 15 -30.73 14.43 -31.93
CA ALA A 15 -30.47 15.42 -30.88
C ALA A 15 -31.32 15.16 -29.62
N ALA A 16 -32.59 14.77 -29.79
CA ALA A 16 -33.47 14.39 -28.69
C ALA A 16 -32.99 13.10 -27.99
N ASP A 17 -32.60 12.08 -28.75
CA ASP A 17 -32.04 10.83 -28.23
C ASP A 17 -30.72 11.05 -27.46
N LEU A 18 -29.87 11.93 -27.97
CA LEU A 18 -28.63 12.30 -27.29
C LEU A 18 -28.93 13.04 -25.99
N SER A 19 -29.85 14.00 -26.01
CA SER A 19 -30.25 14.76 -24.83
C SER A 19 -30.87 13.86 -23.75
N SER A 20 -31.69 12.88 -24.13
CA SER A 20 -32.31 11.95 -23.19
C SER A 20 -31.29 10.97 -22.60
N SER A 21 -30.34 10.50 -23.42
CA SER A 21 -29.25 9.62 -22.98
C SER A 21 -28.36 10.29 -21.92
N VAL A 22 -28.07 11.59 -22.09
CA VAL A 22 -27.25 12.36 -21.13
C VAL A 22 -27.96 12.56 -19.79
N GLN A 23 -29.29 12.68 -19.76
CA GLN A 23 -30.04 12.82 -18.50
C GLN A 23 -29.93 11.58 -17.60
N GLY A 24 -29.69 10.39 -18.17
CA GLY A 24 -29.42 9.16 -17.42
C GLY A 24 -27.98 9.01 -16.93
N MET A 25 -27.05 9.83 -17.42
CA MET A 25 -25.60 9.72 -17.15
C MET A 25 -25.13 10.48 -15.90
N ALA A 26 -26.03 10.86 -15.00
CA ALA A 26 -25.64 11.51 -13.76
C ALA A 26 -24.79 10.56 -12.89
N TYR A 27 -23.47 10.77 -12.88
CA TYR A 27 -22.58 10.03 -12.00
C TYR A 27 -22.73 10.52 -10.57
N HIS A 28 -23.20 9.63 -9.71
CA HIS A 28 -23.32 9.89 -8.27
C HIS A 28 -22.32 9.01 -7.52
N PRO A 29 -21.24 9.60 -6.97
CA PRO A 29 -20.21 8.87 -6.22
C PRO A 29 -20.76 8.00 -5.08
N MET A 30 -21.83 8.46 -4.43
CA MET A 30 -22.44 7.80 -3.26
C MET A 30 -23.42 6.66 -3.63
N LYS A 31 -23.74 6.46 -4.91
CA LYS A 31 -24.70 5.43 -5.36
C LYS A 31 -23.98 4.23 -5.94
N ASN A 32 -24.60 3.05 -5.84
CA ASN A 32 -24.21 1.84 -6.56
C ASN A 32 -22.74 1.41 -6.39
N GLY A 33 -22.10 1.76 -5.27
CA GLY A 33 -20.70 1.44 -5.03
C GLY A 33 -19.71 2.27 -5.87
N ASN A 34 -20.15 3.34 -6.52
CA ASN A 34 -19.33 4.16 -7.42
C ASN A 34 -18.13 4.82 -6.73
N MET A 35 -18.19 5.00 -5.41
CA MET A 35 -17.17 5.68 -4.61
C MET A 35 -15.78 5.08 -4.79
N SER A 36 -15.68 3.75 -4.88
CA SER A 36 -14.40 3.04 -5.04
C SER A 36 -13.66 3.45 -6.32
N TYR A 37 -14.40 3.82 -7.36
CA TYR A 37 -13.89 4.26 -8.67
C TYR A 37 -13.61 5.76 -8.73
N THR A 38 -13.88 6.51 -7.66
CA THR A 38 -13.54 7.94 -7.62
C THR A 38 -12.04 8.12 -7.39
N GLN A 39 -11.44 9.09 -8.09
CA GLN A 39 -10.04 9.45 -7.88
C GLN A 39 -9.77 9.83 -6.41
N SER A 40 -10.70 10.54 -5.76
CA SER A 40 -10.59 10.92 -4.35
C SER A 40 -10.49 9.72 -3.41
N ASN A 41 -11.28 8.67 -3.67
CA ASN A 41 -11.18 7.42 -2.90
C ASN A 41 -9.84 6.74 -3.13
N SER A 42 -9.38 6.62 -4.39
CA SER A 42 -8.08 6.03 -4.71
C SER A 42 -6.91 6.76 -4.05
N ILE A 43 -6.92 8.10 -4.04
CA ILE A 43 -5.91 8.91 -3.35
C ILE A 43 -5.95 8.68 -1.85
N SER A 44 -7.15 8.62 -1.27
CA SER A 44 -7.31 8.39 0.17
C SER A 44 -6.81 7.01 0.59
N GLN A 45 -7.13 5.97 -0.18
CA GLN A 45 -6.63 4.61 0.03
C GLN A 45 -5.12 4.54 -0.14
N TYR A 46 -4.57 5.15 -1.19
CA TYR A 46 -3.12 5.18 -1.40
C TYR A 46 -2.38 5.85 -0.24
N ARG A 47 -2.89 6.99 0.25
CA ARG A 47 -2.34 7.66 1.43
C ARG A 47 -2.37 6.74 2.66
N GLN A 48 -3.49 6.05 2.89
CA GLN A 48 -3.64 5.13 4.02
C GLN A 48 -2.62 3.98 3.95
N CYS A 49 -2.46 3.36 2.78
CA CYS A 49 -1.49 2.28 2.58
C CYS A 49 -0.04 2.76 2.80
N LEU A 50 0.30 4.00 2.43
CA LEU A 50 1.63 4.56 2.69
C LEU A 50 1.89 4.74 4.20
N LEU A 51 0.89 5.17 4.96
CA LEU A 51 1.02 5.31 6.42
C LEU A 51 1.17 3.93 7.08
N GLU A 52 0.36 2.95 6.69
CA GLU A 52 0.47 1.58 7.20
C GLU A 52 1.82 0.94 6.88
N LEU A 53 2.37 1.21 5.69
CA LEU A 53 3.71 0.77 5.33
C LEU A 53 4.77 1.41 6.24
N LEU A 54 4.67 2.71 6.48
CA LEU A 54 5.60 3.44 7.35
C LEU A 54 5.57 2.86 8.77
N ASP A 55 4.39 2.70 9.35
CA ASP A 55 4.21 2.10 10.68
C ASP A 55 4.82 0.68 10.73
N GLY A 56 4.62 -0.13 9.68
CA GLY A 56 5.20 -1.46 9.58
C GLY A 56 6.73 -1.46 9.54
N VAL A 57 7.33 -0.50 8.82
CA VAL A 57 8.79 -0.36 8.74
C VAL A 57 9.39 0.09 10.09
N GLU A 58 8.73 1.03 10.78
CA GLU A 58 9.17 1.48 12.11
C GLU A 58 9.14 0.34 13.14
N ILE A 59 8.08 -0.48 13.13
CA ILE A 59 8.00 -1.67 13.98
C ILE A 59 9.12 -2.65 13.64
N PHE A 60 9.37 -2.90 12.35
CA PHE A 60 10.44 -3.80 11.92
C PHE A 60 11.82 -3.31 12.38
N GLU A 61 12.11 -2.01 12.26
CA GLU A 61 13.35 -1.41 12.76
C GLU A 61 13.53 -1.69 14.26
N SER A 62 12.49 -1.46 15.06
CA SER A 62 12.54 -1.70 16.51
C SER A 62 12.87 -3.16 16.85
N VAL A 63 12.26 -4.12 16.14
CA VAL A 63 12.53 -5.55 16.32
C VAL A 63 13.99 -5.88 15.97
N VAL A 64 14.49 -5.37 14.85
CA VAL A 64 15.88 -5.62 14.41
C VAL A 64 16.88 -5.01 15.39
N GLN A 65 16.62 -3.81 15.92
CA GLN A 65 17.47 -3.21 16.95
C GLN A 65 17.53 -4.06 18.22
N GLU A 66 16.39 -4.62 18.63
CA GLU A 66 16.33 -5.47 19.82
C GLU A 66 17.03 -6.82 19.60
N ASP A 67 16.90 -7.40 18.41
CA ASP A 67 17.64 -8.61 18.03
C ASP A 67 19.16 -8.35 18.01
N ALA A 68 19.60 -7.19 17.49
CA ALA A 68 21.01 -6.81 17.49
C ALA A 68 21.58 -6.70 18.92
N LYS A 69 20.82 -6.14 19.87
CA LYS A 69 21.21 -6.11 21.29
C LYS A 69 21.32 -7.51 21.86
N ARG A 70 20.34 -8.39 21.59
CA ARG A 70 20.36 -9.78 22.04
C ARG A 70 21.56 -10.55 21.49
N MET A 71 21.88 -10.38 20.21
CA MET A 71 23.07 -10.99 19.60
C MET A 71 24.37 -10.55 20.29
N LYS A 72 24.47 -9.26 20.64
CA LYS A 72 25.63 -8.74 21.39
C LYS A 72 25.75 -9.39 22.77
N GLN A 73 24.65 -9.44 23.52
CA GLN A 73 24.62 -10.06 24.86
C GLN A 73 24.99 -11.54 24.80
N ILE A 74 24.49 -12.27 23.79
CA ILE A 74 24.87 -13.67 23.56
C ILE A 74 26.38 -13.77 23.32
N GLY A 75 26.94 -12.97 22.41
CA GLY A 75 28.37 -12.98 22.12
C GLY A 75 29.24 -12.71 23.35
N GLU A 76 28.85 -11.73 24.18
CA GLU A 76 29.52 -11.42 25.45
C GLU A 76 29.46 -12.60 26.44
N ALA A 77 28.28 -13.22 26.60
CA ALA A 77 28.10 -14.37 27.48
C ALA A 77 28.93 -15.59 27.03
N TYR A 78 28.98 -15.88 25.74
CA TYR A 78 29.82 -16.96 25.20
C TYR A 78 31.31 -16.67 25.43
N SER A 79 31.77 -15.44 25.19
CA SER A 79 33.18 -15.06 25.43
C SER A 79 33.55 -15.17 26.90
N GLN A 80 32.67 -14.74 27.82
CA GLN A 80 32.90 -14.92 29.25
C GLN A 80 32.99 -16.40 29.61
N LYS A 81 32.07 -17.22 29.08
CA LYS A 81 32.05 -18.64 29.41
C LYS A 81 33.28 -19.39 28.88
N ASP A 82 33.74 -19.03 27.69
CA ASP A 82 34.96 -19.58 27.09
C ASP A 82 36.19 -19.28 27.95
N ARG A 83 36.32 -18.04 28.46
CA ARG A 83 37.40 -17.67 29.40
C ARG A 83 37.35 -18.47 30.70
N GLU A 84 36.16 -18.64 31.30
CA GLU A 84 36.00 -19.42 32.53
C GLU A 84 36.41 -20.88 32.33
N VAL A 85 36.02 -21.49 31.21
CA VAL A 85 36.38 -22.87 30.89
C VAL A 85 37.88 -23.00 30.61
N GLY A 86 38.46 -22.09 29.84
CA GLY A 86 39.90 -22.06 29.57
C GLY A 86 40.74 -21.95 30.84
N GLN A 87 40.34 -21.12 31.80
CA GLN A 87 41.02 -21.02 33.10
C GLN A 87 40.94 -22.31 33.91
N LYS A 88 39.78 -22.98 33.94
CA LYS A 88 39.62 -24.27 34.65
C LYS A 88 40.51 -25.35 34.06
N LEU A 89 40.55 -25.47 32.73
CA LEU A 89 41.39 -26.46 32.04
C LEU A 89 42.89 -26.23 32.32
N GLN A 90 43.34 -24.98 32.42
CA GLN A 90 44.74 -24.69 32.78
C GLN A 90 45.10 -25.09 34.23
N LEU A 91 44.12 -25.11 35.14
CA LEU A 91 44.32 -25.51 36.53
C LEU A 91 44.32 -27.04 36.71
N GLU A 92 43.60 -27.79 35.88
CA GLU A 92 43.52 -29.26 35.95
C GLU A 92 44.72 -29.99 35.33
N VAL A 93 45.51 -29.33 34.48
CA VAL A 93 46.66 -29.91 33.75
C VAL A 93 48.00 -29.72 34.49
N ARG A 94 47.98 -29.16 35.71
CA ARG A 94 49.16 -29.02 36.60
C ARG A 94 49.17 -30.08 37.68
#